data_AF-A0A1A0JJ38-F1
#
_entry.id   AF-A0A1A0JJ38-F1
#
_cell.length_a   1.000
_cell.length_b   1.000
_cell.length_c   1.000
_cell.angle_alpha   90.00
_cell.angle_beta   90.00
_cell.angle_gamma   90.00
#
_symmetry.space_group_name_H-M   'P 1'
#
loop_
_entity.id
_entity.type
_entity.pdbx_description
1 polymer ?
#
loop_
_entity_poly.entity_id
_entity_poly.type
_entity_poly.pdbx_seq_one_letter_code
_entity_poly.pdbx_strand_id
1 'polypeptide(L)'
;MGYRWIFGVAVVSAVAASTLIGGAAGASAVEVSPGVFCDRAGCHNDNDDTYRVDAEVVCSGMGGTARGTAWVPPHGDARINDGCPLVSGPGHWETPPPEVQPDGTWNQPPMRFVPDPPEPTYPTSYRYLGAVVDNNPPPPPTGSFGR
;
A
#
# COMPACT_ATOMS: atom_id res chain seq x y z
N MET A 1 23.48 -38.24 -46.49
CA MET A 1 22.53 -37.10 -46.52
C MET A 1 21.19 -37.65 -46.03
N GLY A 2 20.51 -37.24 -44.98
CA GLY A 2 20.52 -36.09 -44.08
C GLY A 2 19.10 -36.02 -43.53
N TYR A 3 18.90 -36.39 -42.25
CA TYR A 3 17.60 -36.44 -41.57
C TYR A 3 16.98 -35.05 -41.43
N ARG A 4 15.67 -34.88 -41.67
CA ARG A 4 14.89 -33.74 -41.17
C ARG A 4 13.51 -34.20 -40.72
N TRP A 5 13.40 -34.48 -39.42
CA TRP A 5 12.14 -34.45 -38.68
C TRP A 5 11.73 -32.99 -38.49
N ILE A 6 10.48 -32.65 -38.80
CA ILE A 6 9.89 -31.37 -38.41
C ILE A 6 8.62 -31.70 -37.63
N PHE A 7 8.76 -31.80 -36.32
CA PHE A 7 7.64 -31.71 -35.40
C PHE A 7 7.20 -30.25 -35.37
N GLY A 8 6.07 -29.95 -36.02
CA GLY A 8 5.41 -28.66 -35.92
C GLY A 8 4.71 -28.55 -34.57
N VAL A 9 5.26 -27.78 -33.64
CA VAL A 9 4.57 -27.40 -32.40
C VAL A 9 3.63 -26.25 -32.76
N ALA A 10 2.33 -26.56 -32.87
CA ALA A 10 1.29 -25.55 -32.95
C ALA A 10 1.06 -24.96 -31.55
N VAL A 11 1.44 -23.70 -31.35
CA VAL A 11 1.10 -22.94 -30.15
C VAL A 11 -0.39 -22.62 -30.20
N VAL A 12 -1.19 -23.36 -29.42
CA VAL A 12 -2.61 -23.06 -29.25
C VAL A 12 -2.70 -21.94 -28.21
N SER A 13 -2.91 -20.70 -28.67
CA SER A 13 -3.28 -19.58 -27.79
C SER A 13 -4.70 -19.84 -27.26
N ALA A 14 -4.80 -20.35 -26.03
CA ALA A 14 -6.06 -20.45 -25.32
C ALA A 14 -6.43 -19.07 -24.75
N VAL A 15 -7.43 -18.42 -25.36
CA VAL A 15 -8.13 -17.29 -24.75
C VAL A 15 -9.06 -17.89 -23.69
N ALA A 16 -8.64 -17.85 -22.42
CA ALA A 16 -9.49 -18.29 -21.32
C ALA A 16 -10.57 -17.22 -21.08
N ALA A 17 -11.79 -17.50 -21.55
CA ALA A 17 -12.99 -16.79 -21.13
C ALA A 17 -13.40 -17.32 -19.74
N SER A 18 -13.17 -16.54 -18.69
CA SER A 18 -13.52 -16.89 -17.31
C SER A 18 -15.02 -16.71 -17.08
N THR A 19 -15.75 -17.82 -16.99
CA THR A 19 -17.12 -17.84 -16.48
C THR A 19 -17.10 -17.66 -14.95
N LEU A 20 -17.69 -16.56 -14.47
CA LEU A 20 -17.86 -16.30 -13.04
C LEU A 20 -18.94 -17.23 -12.46
N ILE A 21 -18.52 -18.35 -11.85
CA ILE A 21 -19.37 -19.11 -10.93
C ILE A 21 -19.12 -18.52 -9.54
N GLY A 22 -20.11 -17.82 -9.01
CA GLY A 22 -20.08 -17.28 -7.66
C GLY A 22 -20.20 -18.37 -6.59
N GLY A 23 -19.50 -18.18 -5.47
CA GLY A 23 -19.81 -18.86 -4.21
C GLY A 23 -18.63 -19.12 -3.28
N ALA A 24 -18.22 -18.10 -2.51
CA ALA A 24 -17.84 -18.19 -1.09
C ALA A 24 -17.28 -16.83 -0.64
N ALA A 25 -17.93 -16.18 0.33
CA ALA A 25 -17.35 -15.04 1.03
C ALA A 25 -16.22 -15.54 1.96
N GLY A 26 -15.04 -15.71 1.39
CA GLY A 26 -13.76 -15.72 2.09
C GLY A 26 -12.87 -14.73 1.36
N ALA A 27 -11.93 -14.09 2.06
CA ALA A 27 -10.94 -13.21 1.44
C ALA A 27 -10.15 -14.00 0.38
N SER A 28 -10.63 -13.99 -0.86
CA SER A 28 -9.98 -14.66 -1.98
C SER A 28 -8.83 -13.75 -2.38
N ALA A 29 -7.61 -14.22 -2.17
CA ALA A 29 -6.42 -13.57 -2.70
C ALA A 29 -6.64 -13.31 -4.21
N VAL A 30 -6.37 -12.08 -4.63
CA VAL A 30 -6.49 -11.64 -6.00
C VAL A 30 -5.25 -12.08 -6.75
N GLU A 31 -5.41 -12.84 -7.82
CA GLU A 31 -4.31 -13.14 -8.74
C GLU A 31 -4.00 -11.88 -9.57
N VAL A 32 -2.82 -11.30 -9.36
CA VAL A 32 -2.40 -10.02 -9.98
C VAL A 32 -1.53 -10.24 -11.22
N SER A 33 -0.91 -11.42 -11.32
CA SER A 33 -0.29 -11.99 -12.51
C SER A 33 -0.29 -13.51 -12.35
N PRO A 34 -0.10 -14.30 -13.42
CA PRO A 34 -0.06 -15.76 -13.30
C PRO A 34 0.90 -16.23 -12.19
N GLY A 35 0.38 -16.95 -11.19
CA GLY A 35 1.16 -17.46 -10.06
C GLY A 35 1.58 -16.40 -9.02
N VAL A 36 1.01 -15.19 -9.05
CA VAL A 36 1.22 -14.16 -8.04
C VAL A 36 -0.12 -13.74 -7.46
N PHE A 37 -0.30 -13.97 -6.16
CA PHE A 37 -1.56 -13.80 -5.45
C PHE A 37 -1.41 -12.80 -4.32
N CYS A 38 -2.34 -11.86 -4.17
CA CYS A 38 -2.32 -10.87 -3.10
C CYS A 38 -3.62 -10.83 -2.30
N ASP A 39 -3.53 -10.81 -0.97
CA ASP A 39 -4.62 -10.49 -0.04
C ASP A 39 -4.23 -9.30 0.84
N ARG A 40 -5.03 -8.23 0.78
CA ARG A 40 -4.75 -6.95 1.46
C ARG A 40 -3.31 -6.48 1.15
N ALA A 41 -2.46 -6.36 2.16
CA ALA A 41 -1.06 -6.01 1.99
C ALA A 41 -0.15 -7.20 1.67
N GLY A 42 -0.58 -8.45 1.89
CA GLY A 42 0.25 -9.63 1.67
C GLY A 42 0.20 -10.08 0.22
N CYS A 43 1.36 -10.45 -0.34
CA CYS A 43 1.47 -11.05 -1.66
C CYS A 43 2.37 -12.29 -1.60
N HIS A 44 1.97 -13.34 -2.30
CA HIS A 44 2.66 -14.60 -2.49
C HIS A 44 3.03 -14.77 -3.96
N ASN A 45 4.16 -15.41 -4.24
CA ASN A 45 4.66 -15.67 -5.57
C ASN A 45 5.12 -17.11 -5.70
N ASP A 46 4.44 -17.88 -6.55
CA ASP A 46 4.75 -19.29 -6.87
C ASP A 46 5.77 -19.44 -8.01
N ASN A 47 6.27 -18.33 -8.57
CA ASN A 47 7.20 -18.34 -9.70
C ASN A 47 8.67 -18.34 -9.24
N ASP A 48 9.57 -18.63 -10.20
CA ASP A 48 11.02 -18.61 -10.01
C ASP A 48 11.66 -17.21 -10.10
N ASP A 49 10.93 -16.22 -10.60
CA ASP A 49 11.36 -14.83 -10.71
C ASP A 49 10.81 -13.97 -9.57
N THR A 50 11.50 -12.88 -9.24
CA THR A 50 10.98 -11.85 -8.33
C THR A 50 9.96 -10.99 -9.05
N TYR A 51 8.81 -10.74 -8.42
CA TYR A 51 7.77 -9.87 -8.96
C TYR A 51 7.66 -8.57 -8.17
N ARG A 52 7.67 -7.43 -8.87
CA ARG A 52 7.25 -6.16 -8.30
C ARG A 52 5.74 -6.02 -8.44
N VAL A 53 5.05 -5.91 -7.31
CA VAL A 53 3.62 -5.64 -7.23
C VAL A 53 3.41 -4.19 -6.84
N ASP A 54 2.63 -3.47 -7.62
CA ASP A 54 2.22 -2.10 -7.33
C ASP A 54 0.74 -2.08 -6.94
N ALA A 55 0.40 -1.35 -5.88
CA ALA A 55 -0.98 -1.14 -5.45
C ALA A 55 -1.24 0.31 -5.04
N GLU A 56 -2.50 0.71 -5.16
CA GLU A 56 -3.03 1.90 -4.54
C GLU A 56 -3.75 1.48 -3.25
N VAL A 57 -3.31 2.04 -2.12
CA VAL A 57 -3.86 1.80 -0.79
C VAL A 57 -4.81 2.94 -0.47
N VAL A 58 -6.07 2.61 -0.22
CA VAL A 58 -7.09 3.59 0.18
C VAL A 58 -7.02 3.76 1.69
N CYS A 59 -6.73 4.97 2.15
CA CYS A 59 -6.59 5.28 3.56
C CYS A 59 -7.89 5.83 4.14
N SER A 60 -8.10 5.60 5.44
CA SER A 60 -9.27 6.10 6.16
C SER A 60 -9.26 7.63 6.29
N GLY A 61 -10.45 8.20 6.53
CA GLY A 61 -10.63 9.63 6.79
C GLY A 61 -10.11 10.50 5.64
N MET A 62 -9.33 11.53 5.98
CA MET A 62 -8.70 12.44 5.00
C MET A 62 -7.36 11.91 4.47
N GLY A 63 -7.00 10.66 4.75
CA GLY A 63 -5.72 10.07 4.35
C GLY A 63 -5.58 9.85 2.84
N GLY A 64 -6.68 9.93 2.09
CA GLY A 64 -6.67 9.82 0.64
C GLY A 64 -6.20 8.46 0.14
N THR A 65 -5.31 8.46 -0.84
CA THR A 65 -4.72 7.25 -1.43
C THR A 65 -3.20 7.31 -1.39
N ALA A 66 -2.56 6.23 -0.96
CA ALA A 66 -1.11 6.07 -0.99
C ALA A 66 -0.72 5.03 -2.05
N ARG A 67 0.46 5.17 -2.67
CA ARG A 67 1.00 4.13 -3.55
C ARG A 67 1.93 3.23 -2.76
N GLY A 68 1.63 1.94 -2.78
CA GLY A 68 2.44 0.89 -2.20
C GLY A 68 3.10 0.03 -3.26
N THR A 69 4.32 -0.42 -2.97
CA THR A 69 5.06 -1.35 -3.81
C THR A 69 5.64 -2.47 -2.93
N ALA A 70 5.67 -3.69 -3.45
CA ALA A 70 6.36 -4.83 -2.88
C ALA A 70 7.19 -5.53 -3.95
N TRP A 71 8.35 -6.05 -3.57
CA TRP A 71 9.07 -7.05 -4.35
C TRP A 71 8.86 -8.40 -3.67
N VAL A 72 8.11 -9.28 -4.32
CA VAL A 72 7.76 -10.61 -3.84
C VAL A 72 8.82 -11.57 -4.37
N PRO A 73 9.67 -12.16 -3.50
CA PRO A 73 10.73 -13.05 -3.94
C PRO A 73 10.17 -14.33 -4.59
N PRO A 74 11.00 -15.10 -5.30
CA PRO A 74 10.61 -16.40 -5.83
C PRO A 74 10.15 -17.34 -4.70
N HIS A 75 9.06 -18.06 -4.92
CA HIS A 75 8.50 -19.02 -3.96
C HIS A 75 8.34 -18.47 -2.54
N GLY A 76 7.90 -17.21 -2.42
CA GLY A 76 7.90 -16.51 -1.16
C GLY A 76 6.86 -15.41 -1.03
N ASP A 77 6.88 -14.78 0.13
CA ASP A 77 5.90 -13.77 0.54
C ASP A 77 6.56 -12.41 0.75
N ALA A 78 5.83 -11.35 0.39
CA ALA A 78 6.19 -9.99 0.74
C ALA A 78 4.95 -9.17 1.10
N ARG A 79 5.18 -8.03 1.75
CA ARG A 79 4.12 -7.08 2.10
C ARG A 79 4.27 -5.80 1.29
N ILE A 80 3.16 -5.35 0.70
CA ILE A 80 3.02 -4.02 0.12
C ILE A 80 3.25 -2.99 1.22
N ASN A 81 4.08 -2.00 0.92
CA ASN A 81 4.18 -0.83 1.79
C ASN A 81 2.84 -0.09 1.78
N ASP A 82 2.10 -0.22 2.88
CA ASP A 82 0.76 0.33 3.06
C ASP A 82 0.72 1.46 4.08
N GLY A 83 1.85 2.19 4.19
CA GLY A 83 1.98 3.35 5.06
C GLY A 83 1.02 4.47 4.63
N CYS A 84 -0.12 4.56 5.31
CA CYS A 84 -1.04 5.67 5.16
C CYS A 84 -0.50 6.93 5.88
N PRO A 85 -0.69 8.13 5.30
CA PRO A 85 -0.14 9.36 5.86
C PRO A 85 -0.88 9.78 7.13
N LEU A 86 -0.18 10.51 8.00
CA LEU A 86 -0.85 11.24 9.08
C LEU A 86 -1.61 12.44 8.49
N VAL A 87 -2.80 12.73 9.02
CA VAL A 87 -3.58 13.91 8.63
C VAL A 87 -3.54 14.95 9.73
N SER A 88 -3.55 16.23 9.35
CA SER A 88 -3.64 17.31 10.33
C SER A 88 -4.96 17.23 11.08
N GLY A 89 -4.90 17.32 12.41
CA GLY A 89 -6.10 17.49 13.23
C GLY A 89 -6.79 18.83 12.94
N PRO A 90 -8.09 18.95 13.23
CA PRO A 90 -8.87 20.15 12.92
C PRO A 90 -8.40 21.40 13.67
N GLY A 91 -7.68 21.22 14.79
CA GLY A 91 -7.29 22.31 15.67
C GLY A 91 -8.49 22.90 16.41
N HIS A 92 -8.20 23.75 17.39
CA HIS A 92 -9.24 24.42 18.15
C HIS A 92 -8.83 25.85 18.52
N TRP A 93 -9.84 26.67 18.80
CA TRP A 93 -9.63 28.00 19.34
C TRP A 93 -9.54 27.91 20.86
N GLU A 94 -8.44 28.37 21.42
CA GLU A 94 -8.22 28.44 22.85
C GLU A 94 -8.31 29.90 23.29
N THR A 95 -9.00 30.14 24.41
CA THR A 95 -8.93 31.41 25.14
C THR A 95 -7.85 31.28 26.21
N PRO A 96 -6.71 31.97 26.08
CA PRO A 96 -5.66 31.89 27.08
C PRO A 96 -6.14 32.39 28.45
N PRO A 97 -5.56 31.87 29.54
CA PRO A 97 -5.86 32.40 30.87
C PRO A 97 -5.43 33.89 30.96
N PRO A 98 -6.14 34.71 31.76
CA PRO A 98 -5.76 36.09 31.99
C PRO A 98 -4.41 36.18 32.71
N GLU A 99 -3.61 37.16 32.30
CA GLU A 99 -2.28 37.43 32.85
C GLU A 99 -2.31 38.67 33.75
N VAL A 100 -1.66 38.60 34.92
CA VAL A 100 -1.48 39.77 35.79
C VAL A 100 -0.27 40.56 35.32
N GLN A 101 -0.48 41.82 34.99
CA GLN A 101 0.59 42.74 34.63
C GLN A 101 1.36 43.23 35.88
N PRO A 102 2.60 43.71 35.73
CA PRO A 102 3.39 44.22 36.85
C PRO A 102 2.74 45.39 37.61
N ASP A 103 1.83 46.12 36.98
CA ASP A 103 1.04 47.20 37.57
C ASP A 103 -0.20 46.72 38.36
N GLY A 104 -0.39 45.40 38.46
CA GLY A 104 -1.51 44.75 39.15
C GLY A 104 -2.79 44.67 38.33
N THR A 105 -2.79 45.14 37.08
CA THR A 105 -3.95 45.04 36.20
C THR A 105 -4.05 43.66 35.54
N TRP A 106 -5.27 43.23 35.23
CA TRP A 106 -5.51 42.00 34.48
C TRP A 106 -5.51 42.29 32.97
N ASN A 107 -4.73 41.52 32.23
CA ASN A 107 -4.75 41.51 30.78
C ASN A 107 -5.37 40.20 30.29
N GLN A 108 -6.34 40.26 29.39
CA GLN A 108 -6.87 39.07 28.72
C GLN A 108 -6.25 38.97 27.34
N PRO A 109 -5.37 37.98 27.10
CA PRO A 109 -4.81 37.78 25.77
C PRO A 109 -5.91 37.42 24.75
N PRO A 110 -5.73 37.80 23.47
CA PRO A 110 -6.66 37.42 22.42
C PRO A 110 -6.69 35.90 22.25
N MET A 111 -7.81 35.39 21.72
CA MET A 111 -7.94 33.98 21.34
C MET A 111 -6.84 33.60 20.34
N ARG A 112 -6.33 32.38 20.47
CA ARG A 112 -5.34 31.82 19.55
C ARG A 112 -5.80 30.48 19.00
N PHE A 113 -5.40 30.20 17.76
CA PHE A 113 -5.62 28.88 17.17
C PHE A 113 -4.51 27.94 17.64
N VAL A 114 -4.91 26.79 18.18
CA VAL A 114 -4.01 25.73 18.64
C VAL A 114 -4.20 24.54 17.70
N PRO A 115 -3.18 24.14 16.92
CA PRO A 115 -3.25 22.94 16.11
C PRO A 115 -3.37 21.71 17.00
N ASP A 116 -4.30 20.82 16.66
CA ASP A 116 -4.39 19.51 17.32
C ASP A 116 -3.27 18.58 16.81
N PRO A 117 -2.89 17.56 17.61
CA PRO A 117 -1.98 16.53 17.15
C PRO A 117 -2.47 15.88 15.84
N PRO A 118 -1.57 15.47 14.95
CA PRO A 118 -1.96 14.79 13.73
C PRO A 118 -2.66 13.46 14.04
N GLU A 119 -3.73 13.16 13.31
CA GLU A 119 -4.50 11.94 13.46
C GLU A 119 -3.91 10.83 12.58
N PRO A 120 -3.74 9.61 13.12
CA PRO A 120 -3.30 8.48 12.33
C PRO A 120 -4.41 8.02 11.39
N THR A 121 -4.05 7.74 10.14
CA THR A 121 -4.94 7.05 9.19
C THR A 121 -4.46 5.63 8.96
N TYR A 122 -5.35 4.77 8.48
CA TYR A 122 -5.09 3.34 8.31
C TYR A 122 -5.62 2.82 6.97
N PRO A 123 -5.01 1.77 6.40
CA PRO A 123 -5.49 1.14 5.18
C PRO A 123 -6.91 0.59 5.34
N THR A 124 -7.78 0.88 4.37
CA THR A 124 -9.17 0.38 4.33
C THR A 124 -9.39 -0.58 3.17
N SER A 125 -8.74 -0.34 2.03
CA SER A 125 -8.76 -1.25 0.89
C SER A 125 -7.50 -1.13 0.04
N TYR A 126 -7.28 -2.14 -0.82
CA TYR A 126 -6.12 -2.24 -1.70
C TYR A 126 -6.61 -2.43 -3.13
N ARG A 127 -6.14 -1.58 -4.04
CA ARG A 127 -6.36 -1.69 -5.48
C ARG A 127 -5.04 -2.04 -6.14
N TYR A 128 -4.86 -3.33 -6.47
CA TYR A 128 -3.68 -3.79 -7.19
C TYR A 128 -3.67 -3.21 -8.61
N LEU A 129 -2.54 -2.61 -8.99
CA LEU A 129 -2.35 -1.97 -10.30
C LEU A 129 -1.69 -2.93 -11.29
N GLY A 130 -0.99 -3.93 -10.78
CA GLY A 130 -0.39 -5.00 -11.56
C GLY A 130 0.85 -5.57 -10.88
N ALA A 131 1.35 -6.66 -11.45
CA ALA A 131 2.62 -7.27 -11.08
C ALA A 131 3.49 -7.43 -12.33
N VAL A 132 4.79 -7.13 -12.19
CA VAL A 132 5.77 -7.23 -13.27
C VAL A 132 7.01 -7.94 -12.76
N VAL A 133 7.66 -8.73 -13.62
CA VAL A 133 8.94 -9.35 -13.28
C VAL A 133 9.98 -8.25 -13.05
N ASP A 134 10.62 -8.28 -11.88
CA ASP A 134 11.67 -7.34 -11.48
C ASP A 134 12.67 -8.04 -10.55
N ASN A 135 13.68 -8.65 -11.16
CA ASN A 135 14.77 -9.38 -10.48
C ASN A 135 15.86 -8.46 -9.88
N ASN A 136 15.68 -7.14 -9.92
CA ASN A 136 16.63 -6.17 -9.34
C ASN A 136 15.93 -5.27 -8.31
N PRO A 137 15.44 -5.84 -7.19
CA PRO A 137 14.82 -5.05 -6.15
C PRO A 137 15.79 -4.00 -5.61
N PRO A 138 15.31 -2.79 -5.24
CA PRO A 138 16.15 -1.81 -4.59
C PRO A 138 16.69 -2.39 -3.27
N PRO A 139 17.91 -2.01 -2.86
CA PRO A 139 18.43 -2.44 -1.57
C PRO A 139 17.47 -1.98 -0.46
N PRO A 140 17.30 -2.78 0.61
CA PRO A 140 16.50 -2.35 1.75
C PRO A 140 17.03 -1.01 2.25
N PRO A 141 16.14 -0.07 2.65
CA PRO A 141 16.57 1.24 3.08
C PRO A 141 17.60 1.13 4.21
N THR A 142 18.79 1.69 3.99
CA THR A 142 19.86 1.78 4.99
C THR A 142 19.52 2.90 5.97
N GLY A 143 18.49 2.69 6.77
CA GLY A 143 18.04 3.64 7.79
C GLY A 143 17.74 2.87 9.06
N SER A 144 18.65 2.96 10.03
CA SER A 144 18.38 2.54 11.40
C SER A 144 17.26 3.44 11.93
N PHE A 145 16.02 2.95 11.94
CA PHE A 145 15.01 3.51 12.82
C PHE A 145 15.44 3.14 14.24
N GLY A 146 16.20 4.04 14.88
CA GLY A 146 16.44 3.99 16.31
C GLY A 146 15.08 3.90 17.01
N ARG A 147 14.87 2.77 17.69
CA ARG A 147 13.76 2.62 18.63
C ARG A 147 14.03 3.42 19.89
#